data_AF-A0A6F9XJL2-F1
#
_entry.id   AF-A0A6F9XJL2-F1
#
_cell.length_a   1.000
_cell.length_b   1.000
_cell.length_c   1.000
_cell.angle_alpha   90.00
_cell.angle_beta   90.00
_cell.angle_gamma   90.00
#
_symmetry.space_group_name_H-M   'P 1'
#
loop_
_entity.id
_entity.type
_entity.pdbx_description
1 polymer ?
#
loop_
_entity_poly.entity_id
_entity_poly.type
_entity_poly.pdbx_seq_one_letter_code
_entity_poly.pdbx_strand_id
1 'polypeptide(L)'
;MALVIKRARHTVGDDLVYADNDTVSTKVLDNNMNVIGTLDEYLISGKTIENVPYTSIKRTGLYNVRNLSGLPSDISTSSNALLEVRAIGDQNNPTLVTYKLTTNDGRSHDLTSANGKSTGWTLGGVELQNTINTLNAQVGNLTQLSTTSKNNLVNAVNEVRSKADRAQGDANNLEVALNNYKKHNHDDRYVLKQGGTYTGNVTFDNKSSLNGTLQNGTVGHLIGTVNDNSDTNLSIGNGAMNLQLHSKGAATLNGSEILTKGNTGSGSGLNADMLDGLDSSKFARKDTDNTFTGDVVVRKRSALKIYNDSDWTRLGWFRASDNKEIGHIDKSDDGMTFSANGNGNQLGLWGDQLWSNVNIAQNAGNGETTHSFHGEGGENLGFYYNNGRGELGIYDWAHGNCPIVFTRGHNGVVEIGNLIVNNRRIFLQNEQPGGNIPYGSIWIGF
;
A
#
# COMPACT_ATOMS: atom_id res chain seq x y z
N MET A 1 64.05 -93.46 -33.27
CA MET A 1 65.36 -92.78 -33.28
C MET A 1 65.74 -92.58 -34.73
N ALA A 2 65.82 -91.34 -35.23
CA ALA A 2 66.23 -91.07 -36.60
C ALA A 2 67.76 -91.17 -36.68
N LEU A 3 68.29 -92.18 -37.38
CA LEU A 3 69.72 -92.38 -37.52
C LEU A 3 70.26 -91.37 -38.54
N VAL A 4 70.93 -90.31 -38.07
CA VAL A 4 71.64 -89.37 -38.95
C VAL A 4 73.01 -89.97 -39.26
N ILE A 5 73.23 -90.35 -40.52
CA ILE A 5 74.51 -90.89 -41.01
C ILE A 5 75.30 -89.74 -41.65
N LYS A 6 76.51 -89.46 -41.16
CA LYS A 6 77.42 -88.51 -41.80
C LYS A 6 78.54 -89.30 -42.47
N ARG A 7 78.54 -89.31 -43.81
CA ARG A 7 79.58 -89.99 -44.59
C ARG A 7 80.87 -89.16 -44.59
N ALA A 8 81.92 -89.69 -43.99
CA ALA A 8 83.24 -89.07 -43.99
C ALA A 8 84.17 -89.82 -44.96
N ARG A 9 84.98 -89.05 -45.71
CA ARG A 9 86.01 -89.57 -46.60
C ARG A 9 87.37 -89.39 -45.93
N HIS A 10 88.09 -90.47 -45.70
CA HIS A 10 89.42 -90.46 -45.09
C HIS A 10 90.46 -91.07 -46.05
N THR A 11 91.69 -90.56 -45.98
CA THR A 11 92.84 -91.10 -46.71
C THR A 11 93.82 -91.64 -45.68
N VAL A 12 94.20 -92.92 -45.78
CA VAL A 12 95.16 -93.57 -44.86
C VAL A 12 96.19 -94.30 -45.72
N GLY A 13 97.42 -93.75 -45.79
CA GLY A 13 98.38 -94.19 -46.81
C GLY A 13 97.85 -93.89 -48.22
N ASP A 14 97.92 -94.88 -49.12
CA ASP A 14 97.41 -94.78 -50.50
C ASP A 14 95.93 -95.20 -50.64
N ASP A 15 95.30 -95.70 -49.58
CA ASP A 15 93.91 -96.17 -49.61
C ASP A 15 92.91 -95.08 -49.25
N LEU A 16 91.78 -95.10 -49.98
CA LEU A 16 90.65 -94.21 -49.76
C LEU A 16 89.55 -94.98 -49.02
N VAL A 17 89.26 -94.58 -47.78
CA VAL A 17 88.27 -95.23 -46.93
C VAL A 17 87.06 -94.32 -46.75
N TYR A 18 85.88 -94.85 -47.05
CA TYR A 18 84.60 -94.20 -46.76
C TYR A 18 84.03 -94.79 -45.48
N ALA A 19 83.82 -93.94 -44.48
CA ALA A 19 83.20 -94.34 -43.22
C ALA A 19 81.81 -93.69 -43.12
N ASP A 20 80.78 -94.53 -43.06
CA ASP A 20 79.45 -94.11 -42.62
C ASP A 20 79.49 -94.08 -41.10
N ASN A 21 79.76 -92.89 -40.57
CA ASN A 21 79.77 -92.69 -39.13
C ASN A 21 78.35 -92.32 -38.71
N ASP A 22 77.77 -93.13 -37.82
CA ASP A 22 76.55 -92.72 -37.13
C ASP A 22 76.88 -91.66 -36.07
N THR A 23 75.87 -90.86 -35.72
CA THR A 23 76.00 -89.82 -34.69
C THR A 23 76.38 -90.39 -33.33
N VAL A 24 76.06 -91.66 -33.05
CA VAL A 24 76.32 -92.35 -31.78
C VAL A 24 77.80 -92.77 -31.65
N SER A 25 78.45 -93.21 -32.72
CA SER A 25 79.87 -93.64 -32.74
C SER A 25 80.84 -92.50 -33.06
N THR A 26 80.36 -91.42 -33.67
CA THR A 26 81.18 -90.24 -33.97
C THR A 26 81.59 -89.54 -32.68
N LYS A 27 82.86 -89.66 -32.30
CA LYS A 27 83.42 -89.00 -31.11
C LYS A 27 83.70 -87.51 -31.38
N VAL A 28 83.27 -86.65 -30.46
CA VAL A 28 83.67 -85.24 -30.39
C VAL A 28 84.92 -85.15 -29.52
N LEU A 29 85.94 -84.45 -30.02
CA LEU A 29 87.25 -84.30 -29.37
C LEU A 29 87.45 -82.84 -28.91
N ASP A 30 88.18 -82.65 -27.81
CA ASP A 30 88.68 -81.33 -27.42
C ASP A 30 89.95 -80.92 -28.21
N ASN A 31 90.44 -79.70 -27.99
CA ASN A 31 91.69 -79.19 -28.57
C ASN A 31 92.93 -80.06 -28.24
N ASN A 32 92.85 -80.93 -27.23
CA ASN A 32 93.93 -81.80 -26.78
C ASN A 32 93.74 -83.24 -27.29
N MET A 33 92.81 -83.46 -28.23
CA MET A 33 92.45 -84.76 -28.80
C MET A 33 91.85 -85.76 -27.79
N ASN A 34 91.34 -85.29 -26.65
CA ASN A 34 90.62 -86.15 -25.72
C ASN A 34 89.16 -86.30 -26.17
N VAL A 35 88.62 -87.51 -26.04
CA VAL A 35 87.21 -87.78 -26.31
C VAL A 35 86.37 -87.12 -25.23
N ILE A 36 85.56 -86.14 -25.63
CA ILE A 36 84.68 -85.42 -24.71
C ILE A 36 83.22 -85.85 -24.84
N GLY A 37 82.82 -86.57 -25.88
CA GLY A 37 81.46 -87.09 -26.02
C GLY A 37 81.19 -87.59 -27.42
N THR A 38 79.93 -87.78 -27.77
CA THR A 38 79.51 -88.17 -29.13
C THR A 38 78.77 -87.05 -29.84
N LEU A 39 78.69 -87.13 -31.16
CA LEU A 39 77.92 -86.18 -31.96
C LEU A 39 76.42 -86.25 -31.61
N ASP A 40 75.91 -87.42 -31.26
CA ASP A 40 74.54 -87.62 -30.76
C ASP A 40 74.28 -86.82 -29.49
N GLU A 41 75.18 -86.90 -28.50
CA GLU A 41 75.06 -86.14 -27.25
C GLU A 41 75.00 -84.63 -27.49
N TYR A 42 75.89 -84.09 -28.34
CA TYR A 42 75.98 -82.65 -28.56
C TYR A 42 74.96 -82.08 -29.56
N LEU A 43 74.28 -82.91 -30.36
CA LEU A 43 73.37 -82.45 -31.42
C LEU A 43 71.91 -82.89 -31.22
N ILE A 44 71.67 -84.08 -30.65
CA ILE A 44 70.36 -84.74 -30.67
C ILE A 44 69.87 -85.07 -29.25
N SER A 45 70.57 -85.93 -28.52
CA SER A 45 70.09 -86.44 -27.22
C SER A 45 70.33 -85.48 -26.06
N GLY A 46 71.23 -84.52 -26.25
CA GLY A 46 71.58 -83.51 -25.25
C GLY A 46 72.58 -84.06 -24.25
N LYS A 47 73.78 -83.47 -24.22
CA LYS A 47 74.82 -83.91 -23.31
C LYS A 47 74.42 -83.61 -21.87
N THR A 48 74.47 -84.64 -21.02
CA THR A 48 74.10 -84.49 -19.61
C THR A 48 75.18 -83.74 -18.85
N ILE A 49 74.81 -82.61 -18.23
CA ILE A 49 75.71 -81.82 -17.38
C ILE A 49 74.95 -81.44 -16.11
N GLU A 50 75.58 -81.70 -14.96
CA GLU A 50 74.96 -81.42 -13.67
C GLU A 50 75.94 -80.78 -12.68
N ASN A 51 75.42 -80.03 -11.71
CA ASN A 51 76.18 -79.51 -10.54
C ASN A 51 77.35 -78.57 -10.90
N VAL A 52 77.22 -77.79 -11.97
CA VAL A 52 78.24 -76.83 -12.43
C VAL A 52 77.63 -75.45 -12.70
N PRO A 53 78.41 -74.35 -12.66
CA PRO A 53 77.90 -73.06 -13.11
C PRO A 53 77.61 -73.08 -14.62
N TYR A 54 76.53 -72.43 -15.07
CA TYR A 54 76.21 -72.37 -16.50
C TYR A 54 77.36 -71.77 -17.34
N THR A 55 78.15 -70.86 -16.74
CA THR A 55 79.29 -70.20 -17.37
C THR A 55 80.45 -71.14 -17.70
N SER A 56 80.49 -72.36 -17.14
CA SER A 56 81.46 -73.38 -17.56
C SER A 56 81.06 -74.10 -18.85
N ILE A 57 79.80 -74.00 -19.28
CA ILE A 57 79.28 -74.68 -20.47
C ILE A 57 79.51 -73.76 -21.69
N LYS A 58 80.74 -73.69 -22.17
CA LYS A 58 81.16 -72.73 -23.20
C LYS A 58 81.14 -73.27 -24.63
N ARG A 59 80.86 -74.55 -24.82
CA ARG A 59 80.98 -75.23 -26.12
C ARG A 59 79.64 -75.24 -26.83
N THR A 60 79.65 -75.07 -28.15
CA THR A 60 78.43 -75.19 -28.96
C THR A 60 77.85 -76.59 -28.85
N GLY A 61 76.56 -76.68 -28.52
CA GLY A 61 75.86 -77.95 -28.44
C GLY A 61 74.53 -77.86 -27.71
N LEU A 62 73.83 -78.99 -27.72
CA LEU A 62 72.62 -79.25 -26.96
C LEU A 62 72.98 -79.94 -25.65
N TYR A 63 72.42 -79.46 -24.55
CA TYR A 63 72.68 -80.00 -23.22
C TYR A 63 71.38 -80.30 -22.48
N ASN A 64 71.33 -81.45 -21.85
CA ASN A 64 70.32 -81.80 -20.86
C ASN A 64 70.90 -81.46 -19.48
N VAL A 65 70.46 -80.35 -18.89
CA VAL A 65 71.10 -79.78 -17.71
C VAL A 65 70.23 -79.90 -16.46
N ARG A 66 70.89 -80.11 -15.32
CA ARG A 66 70.24 -80.13 -14.00
C ARG A 66 71.18 -79.55 -12.93
N ASN A 67 70.60 -78.91 -11.92
CA ASN A 67 71.32 -78.34 -10.78
C ASN A 67 72.49 -77.41 -11.17
N LEU A 68 72.30 -76.58 -12.19
CA LEU A 68 73.30 -75.58 -12.55
C LEU A 68 73.23 -74.37 -11.61
N SER A 69 74.37 -73.74 -11.34
CA SER A 69 74.45 -72.46 -10.61
C SER A 69 74.53 -71.26 -11.56
N GLY A 70 74.03 -70.10 -11.12
CA GLY A 70 73.98 -68.86 -11.92
C GLY A 70 72.79 -68.74 -12.87
N LEU A 71 71.80 -69.63 -12.76
CA LEU A 71 70.52 -69.53 -13.48
C LEU A 71 69.60 -68.47 -12.86
N PRO A 72 68.57 -67.99 -13.59
CA PRO A 72 67.51 -67.15 -13.05
C PRO A 72 66.82 -67.79 -11.84
N SER A 73 66.38 -66.97 -10.88
CA SER A 73 65.79 -67.44 -9.61
C SER A 73 64.45 -68.16 -9.78
N ASP A 74 63.75 -67.90 -10.88
CA ASP A 74 62.46 -68.47 -11.25
C ASP A 74 62.58 -69.84 -11.95
N ILE A 75 63.81 -70.28 -12.23
CA ILE A 75 64.09 -71.60 -12.80
C ILE A 75 64.39 -72.61 -11.69
N SER A 76 63.62 -73.69 -11.67
CA SER A 76 63.87 -74.84 -10.79
C SER A 76 65.19 -75.53 -11.15
N THR A 77 66.14 -75.51 -10.23
CA THR A 77 67.43 -76.21 -10.40
C THR A 77 67.29 -77.74 -10.27
N SER A 78 66.18 -78.26 -9.75
CA SER A 78 65.98 -79.71 -9.57
C SER A 78 65.38 -80.42 -10.78
N SER A 79 64.87 -79.67 -11.76
CA SER A 79 64.22 -80.21 -12.97
C SER A 79 65.18 -80.18 -14.16
N ASN A 80 65.06 -81.15 -15.08
CA ASN A 80 65.82 -81.14 -16.32
C ASN A 80 65.39 -79.95 -17.18
N ALA A 81 66.38 -79.24 -17.74
CA ALA A 81 66.16 -78.17 -18.69
C ALA A 81 67.00 -78.40 -19.95
N LEU A 82 66.51 -77.90 -21.07
CA LEU A 82 67.24 -77.87 -22.33
C LEU A 82 68.10 -76.61 -22.35
N LEU A 83 69.42 -76.77 -22.42
CA LEU A 83 70.32 -75.66 -22.65
C LEU A 83 70.92 -75.79 -24.05
N GLU A 84 70.58 -74.84 -24.92
CA GLU A 84 71.25 -74.65 -26.19
C GLU A 84 72.37 -73.63 -25.99
N VAL A 85 73.61 -74.04 -26.28
CA VAL A 85 74.76 -73.13 -26.27
C VAL A 85 75.25 -72.97 -27.70
N ARG A 86 75.43 -71.72 -28.13
CA ARG A 86 76.10 -71.41 -29.40
C ARG A 86 77.25 -70.48 -29.10
N ALA A 87 78.46 -70.97 -29.33
CA ALA A 87 79.70 -70.27 -29.07
C ALA A 87 80.49 -70.06 -30.37
N ILE A 88 81.14 -68.90 -30.46
CA ILE A 88 82.05 -68.53 -31.55
C ILE A 88 83.42 -68.20 -30.93
N GLY A 89 84.50 -68.65 -31.57
CA GLY A 89 85.88 -68.41 -31.13
C GLY A 89 86.55 -69.65 -30.54
N ASP A 90 87.53 -69.44 -29.66
CA ASP A 90 88.27 -70.53 -29.02
C ASP A 90 87.36 -71.44 -28.20
N GLN A 91 87.63 -72.75 -28.21
CA GLN A 91 86.76 -73.75 -27.55
C GLN A 91 86.70 -73.61 -26.02
N ASN A 92 87.74 -73.06 -25.39
CA ASN A 92 87.82 -72.88 -23.94
C ASN A 92 87.47 -71.44 -23.54
N ASN A 93 87.76 -70.47 -24.41
CA ASN A 93 87.49 -69.05 -24.23
C ASN A 93 86.85 -68.43 -25.48
N PRO A 94 85.57 -68.74 -25.75
CA PRO A 94 84.85 -68.18 -26.88
C PRO A 94 84.69 -66.66 -26.76
N THR A 95 84.73 -65.97 -27.90
CA THR A 95 84.54 -64.51 -27.98
C THR A 95 83.08 -64.10 -27.79
N LEU A 96 82.15 -64.98 -28.20
CA LEU A 96 80.71 -64.82 -28.06
C LEU A 96 80.08 -66.16 -27.68
N VAL A 97 79.20 -66.15 -26.68
CA VAL A 97 78.37 -67.30 -26.30
C VAL A 97 76.94 -66.85 -26.10
N THR A 98 76.00 -67.48 -26.79
CA THR A 98 74.58 -67.36 -26.53
C THR A 98 74.09 -68.61 -25.83
N TYR A 99 73.40 -68.44 -24.72
CA TYR A 99 72.72 -69.47 -23.96
C TYR A 99 71.23 -69.29 -24.17
N LYS A 100 70.53 -70.36 -24.53
CA LYS A 100 69.08 -70.43 -24.52
C LYS A 100 68.66 -71.60 -23.65
N LEU A 101 68.08 -71.29 -22.51
CA LEU A 101 67.59 -72.25 -21.54
C LEU A 101 66.08 -72.39 -21.71
N THR A 102 65.58 -73.59 -21.95
CA THR A 102 64.14 -73.88 -22.01
C THR A 102 63.80 -74.96 -20.99
N THR A 103 62.86 -74.66 -20.09
CA THR A 103 62.37 -75.62 -19.10
C THR A 103 61.20 -76.44 -19.64
N ASN A 104 60.89 -77.54 -18.96
CA ASN A 104 59.79 -78.44 -19.33
C ASN A 104 58.40 -77.79 -19.26
N ASP A 105 58.22 -76.72 -18.49
CA ASP A 105 56.97 -75.95 -18.38
C ASP A 105 56.89 -74.78 -19.37
N GLY A 106 57.85 -74.67 -20.28
CA GLY A 106 57.82 -73.71 -21.39
C GLY A 106 58.34 -72.32 -21.05
N ARG A 107 58.97 -72.12 -19.89
CA ARG A 107 59.77 -70.90 -19.65
C ARG A 107 61.04 -70.98 -20.51
N SER A 108 61.44 -69.83 -21.05
CA SER A 108 62.66 -69.72 -21.84
C SER A 108 63.45 -68.51 -21.35
N HIS A 109 64.75 -68.68 -21.16
CA HIS A 109 65.65 -67.58 -20.87
C HIS A 109 66.80 -67.55 -21.85
N ASP A 110 67.05 -66.37 -22.37
CA ASP A 110 68.18 -66.13 -23.26
C ASP A 110 69.22 -65.28 -22.54
N LEU A 111 70.49 -65.59 -22.77
CA LEU A 111 71.61 -64.79 -22.28
C LEU A 111 72.68 -64.75 -23.36
N THR A 112 73.20 -63.55 -23.62
CA THR A 112 74.36 -63.38 -24.49
C THR A 112 75.55 -62.92 -23.67
N SER A 113 76.68 -63.62 -23.80
CA SER A 113 77.96 -63.27 -23.21
C SER A 113 78.97 -62.98 -24.30
N ALA A 114 79.49 -61.75 -24.36
CA ALA A 114 80.48 -61.34 -25.35
C ALA A 114 81.63 -60.59 -24.65
N ASN A 115 82.88 -60.90 -24.99
CA ASN A 115 84.06 -60.19 -24.46
C ASN A 115 84.07 -60.05 -22.91
N GLY A 116 83.63 -61.08 -22.19
CA GLY A 116 83.58 -61.10 -20.73
C GLY A 116 82.41 -60.35 -20.08
N LYS A 117 81.45 -59.81 -20.85
CA LYS A 117 80.22 -59.17 -20.33
C LYS A 117 78.98 -59.98 -20.75
N SER A 118 78.05 -60.18 -19.81
CA SER A 118 76.78 -60.86 -20.05
C SER A 118 75.60 -59.89 -20.03
N THR A 119 74.59 -60.11 -20.87
CA THR A 119 73.35 -59.30 -20.92
C THR A 119 72.44 -59.44 -19.71
N GLY A 120 72.73 -60.39 -18.82
CA GLY A 120 71.74 -60.94 -17.90
C GLY A 120 70.76 -61.86 -18.64
N TRP A 121 70.02 -62.67 -17.88
CA TRP A 121 68.99 -63.54 -18.43
C TRP A 121 67.73 -62.74 -18.74
N THR A 122 67.18 -62.91 -19.95
CA THR A 122 65.94 -62.27 -20.38
C THR A 122 64.79 -63.26 -20.36
N LEU A 123 63.60 -62.81 -19.91
CA LEU A 123 62.39 -63.62 -19.88
C LEU A 123 61.84 -63.88 -21.29
N GLY A 124 61.35 -65.09 -21.52
CA GLY A 124 60.73 -65.53 -22.77
C GLY A 124 59.73 -66.68 -22.55
N GLY A 125 59.16 -67.19 -23.63
CA GLY A 125 58.20 -68.30 -23.58
C GLY A 125 56.90 -67.95 -22.83
N VAL A 126 56.37 -68.90 -22.06
CA VAL A 126 55.07 -68.78 -21.38
C VAL A 126 55.02 -67.66 -20.34
N GLU A 127 56.15 -67.30 -19.73
CA GLU A 127 56.20 -66.27 -18.70
C GLU A 127 56.06 -64.86 -19.28
N LEU A 128 56.67 -64.60 -20.43
CA LEU A 128 56.46 -63.35 -21.17
C LEU A 128 54.98 -63.23 -21.59
N GLN A 129 54.37 -64.32 -22.06
CA GLN A 129 52.94 -64.34 -22.39
C GLN A 129 52.05 -64.09 -21.17
N ASN A 130 52.36 -64.71 -20.03
CA ASN A 130 51.63 -64.49 -18.78
C ASN A 130 51.75 -63.05 -18.29
N THR A 131 52.94 -62.45 -18.43
CA THR A 131 53.18 -61.04 -18.13
C THR A 131 52.32 -60.13 -19.02
N ILE A 132 52.30 -60.38 -20.33
CA ILE A 132 51.46 -59.64 -21.29
C ILE A 132 49.97 -59.81 -20.98
N ASN A 133 49.52 -61.03 -20.69
CA ASN A 133 48.13 -61.31 -20.34
C ASN A 133 47.71 -60.61 -19.04
N THR A 134 48.61 -60.57 -18.05
CA THR A 134 48.38 -59.84 -16.79
C THR A 134 48.26 -58.35 -17.05
N LEU A 135 49.15 -57.76 -17.86
CA LEU A 135 49.06 -56.35 -18.25
C LEU A 135 47.74 -56.04 -18.99
N ASN A 136 47.32 -56.91 -19.92
CA ASN A 136 46.05 -56.75 -20.63
C ASN A 136 44.84 -56.86 -19.68
N ALA A 137 44.87 -57.77 -18.70
CA ALA A 137 43.80 -57.93 -17.72
C ALA A 137 43.71 -56.73 -16.76
N GLN A 138 44.85 -56.14 -16.37
CA GLN A 138 44.91 -54.98 -15.48
C GLN A 138 44.49 -53.68 -16.17
N VAL A 139 44.92 -53.46 -17.42
CA VAL A 139 44.64 -52.22 -18.18
C VAL A 139 43.28 -52.29 -18.89
N GLY A 140 42.82 -53.49 -19.24
CA GLY A 140 41.59 -53.70 -20.00
C GLY A 140 41.69 -53.22 -21.45
N ASN A 141 40.56 -53.17 -22.16
CA ASN A 141 40.50 -52.72 -23.55
C ASN A 141 40.05 -51.25 -23.64
N LEU A 142 40.96 -50.39 -24.11
CA LEU A 142 40.74 -48.96 -24.30
C LEU A 142 39.47 -48.63 -25.11
N THR A 143 39.13 -49.46 -26.09
CA THR A 143 37.95 -49.24 -26.96
C THR A 143 36.62 -49.35 -26.21
N GLN A 144 36.61 -50.10 -25.09
CA GLN A 144 35.42 -50.33 -24.27
C GLN A 144 35.11 -49.18 -23.32
N LEU A 145 36.02 -48.22 -23.11
CA LEU A 145 35.72 -47.03 -22.32
C LEU A 145 34.61 -46.20 -22.97
N SER A 146 33.73 -45.58 -22.18
CA SER A 146 32.64 -44.72 -22.69
C SER A 146 33.09 -43.28 -22.97
N THR A 147 34.39 -42.99 -22.90
CA THR A 147 34.97 -41.69 -23.26
C THR A 147 34.93 -41.48 -24.77
N THR A 148 35.00 -40.23 -25.21
CA THR A 148 35.13 -39.90 -26.64
C THR A 148 36.59 -39.95 -27.12
N SER A 149 37.54 -39.63 -26.24
CA SER A 149 38.97 -39.56 -26.54
C SER A 149 39.67 -40.88 -26.17
N LYS A 150 39.86 -41.76 -27.17
CA LYS A 150 40.37 -43.14 -26.97
C LYS A 150 41.70 -43.43 -27.68
N ASN A 151 42.51 -42.41 -27.97
CA ASN A 151 43.79 -42.61 -28.67
C ASN A 151 44.85 -43.29 -27.79
N ASN A 152 44.77 -43.08 -26.47
CA ASN A 152 45.52 -43.78 -25.44
C ASN A 152 44.77 -43.65 -24.11
N LEU A 153 45.19 -44.41 -23.10
CA LEU A 153 44.56 -44.37 -21.77
C LEU A 153 44.63 -42.98 -21.12
N VAL A 154 45.74 -42.27 -21.31
CA VAL A 154 45.96 -40.93 -20.75
C VAL A 154 44.89 -39.94 -21.22
N ASN A 155 44.56 -39.95 -22.52
CA ASN A 155 43.53 -39.09 -23.10
C ASN A 155 42.13 -39.43 -22.56
N ALA A 156 41.82 -40.72 -22.41
CA ALA A 156 40.54 -41.15 -21.84
C ALA A 156 40.41 -40.69 -20.38
N VAL A 157 41.46 -40.85 -19.58
CA VAL A 157 41.50 -40.39 -18.18
C VAL A 157 41.40 -38.86 -18.08
N ASN A 158 42.11 -38.12 -18.93
CA ASN A 158 42.06 -36.66 -18.97
C ASN A 158 40.68 -36.11 -19.37
N GLU A 159 39.92 -36.83 -20.21
CA GLU A 159 38.54 -36.49 -20.52
C GLU A 159 37.64 -36.64 -19.28
N VAL A 160 37.76 -37.75 -18.56
CA VAL A 160 36.98 -37.98 -17.32
C VAL A 160 37.30 -36.92 -16.28
N ARG A 161 38.58 -36.59 -16.09
CA ARG A 161 39.01 -35.51 -15.20
C ARG A 161 38.40 -34.17 -15.57
N SER A 162 38.47 -33.79 -16.85
CA SER A 162 37.85 -32.56 -17.35
C SER A 162 36.33 -32.51 -17.07
N LYS A 163 35.63 -33.64 -17.22
CA LYS A 163 34.19 -33.74 -16.91
C LYS A 163 33.93 -33.61 -15.41
N ALA A 164 34.76 -34.18 -14.56
CA ALA A 164 34.67 -34.06 -13.10
C ALA A 164 34.92 -32.61 -12.63
N ASP A 165 35.94 -31.95 -13.18
CA ASP A 165 36.25 -30.55 -12.88
C ASP A 165 35.07 -29.61 -13.23
N ARG A 166 34.39 -29.87 -14.36
CA ARG A 166 33.16 -29.15 -14.74
C ARG A 166 32.01 -29.39 -13.77
N ALA A 167 31.75 -30.65 -13.41
CA ALA A 167 30.70 -30.99 -12.46
C ALA A 167 30.93 -30.33 -11.08
N GLN A 168 32.19 -30.25 -10.64
CA GLN A 168 32.56 -29.51 -9.42
C GLN A 168 32.28 -28.01 -9.55
N GLY A 169 32.61 -27.40 -10.69
CA GLY A 169 32.29 -26.00 -10.98
C GLY A 169 30.79 -25.72 -10.97
N ASP A 170 30.00 -26.58 -11.60
CA ASP A 170 28.53 -26.47 -11.62
C ASP A 170 27.93 -26.61 -10.22
N ALA A 171 28.45 -27.54 -9.39
CA ALA A 171 28.04 -27.68 -8.00
C ALA A 171 28.32 -26.43 -7.16
N ASN A 172 29.51 -25.83 -7.32
CA ASN A 172 29.87 -24.58 -6.65
C ASN A 172 28.95 -23.42 -7.09
N ASN A 173 28.64 -23.34 -8.39
CA ASN A 173 27.72 -22.32 -8.92
C ASN A 173 26.30 -22.50 -8.35
N LEU A 174 25.82 -23.74 -8.24
CA LEU A 174 24.52 -24.04 -7.65
C LEU A 174 24.47 -23.68 -6.16
N GLU A 175 25.55 -23.94 -5.42
CA GLU A 175 25.66 -23.54 -4.02
C GLU A 175 25.61 -22.02 -3.86
N VAL A 176 26.31 -21.26 -4.71
CA VAL A 176 26.22 -19.80 -4.74
C VAL A 176 24.80 -19.33 -5.06
N ALA A 177 24.15 -19.91 -6.07
CA ALA A 177 22.78 -19.58 -6.44
C ALA A 177 21.80 -19.89 -5.30
N LEU A 178 21.95 -21.03 -4.63
CA LEU A 178 21.14 -21.42 -3.48
C LEU A 178 21.37 -20.49 -2.29
N ASN A 179 22.62 -20.12 -2.02
CA ASN A 179 22.95 -19.18 -0.95
C ASN A 179 22.39 -17.78 -1.26
N ASN A 180 22.42 -17.35 -2.52
CA ASN A 180 21.77 -16.11 -2.93
C ASN A 180 20.25 -16.21 -2.75
N TYR A 181 19.61 -17.30 -3.21
CA TYR A 181 18.18 -17.55 -3.01
C TYR A 181 17.79 -17.56 -1.52
N LYS A 182 18.58 -18.19 -0.64
CA LYS A 182 18.35 -18.19 0.82
C LYS A 182 18.60 -16.82 1.49
N LYS A 183 19.51 -16.00 0.94
CA LYS A 183 19.78 -14.62 1.40
C LYS A 183 18.69 -13.66 0.95
N HIS A 184 18.08 -13.91 -0.20
CA HIS A 184 16.88 -13.19 -0.59
C HIS A 184 15.80 -13.49 0.44
N ASN A 185 15.29 -12.45 1.07
CA ASN A 185 14.13 -12.58 1.93
C ASN A 185 12.89 -12.76 1.04
N HIS A 186 12.67 -13.98 0.57
CA HIS A 186 11.41 -14.45 -0.04
C HIS A 186 10.29 -14.57 1.00
N ASP A 187 10.34 -13.77 2.06
CA ASP A 187 9.22 -13.45 2.93
C ASP A 187 7.95 -13.24 2.10
N ASP A 188 6.81 -13.59 2.69
CA ASP A 188 5.45 -13.43 2.16
C ASP A 188 5.05 -11.93 1.96
N ARG A 189 6.03 -11.03 1.88
CA ARG A 189 5.93 -9.57 1.78
C ARG A 189 5.75 -9.05 0.35
N TYR A 190 5.85 -9.89 -0.67
CA TYR A 190 5.52 -9.49 -2.04
C TYR A 190 4.02 -9.63 -2.28
N VAL A 191 3.29 -8.50 -2.39
CA VAL A 191 2.52 -8.14 -3.61
C VAL A 191 2.09 -9.28 -4.58
N LEU A 192 1.04 -10.07 -4.35
CA LEU A 192 0.66 -11.25 -5.11
C LEU A 192 0.18 -10.72 -6.44
N LYS A 193 0.80 -11.18 -7.52
CA LYS A 193 0.54 -10.66 -8.87
C LYS A 193 -0.92 -10.88 -9.29
N GLN A 194 -1.58 -11.91 -8.76
CA GLN A 194 -3.00 -12.17 -8.98
C GLN A 194 -3.53 -13.18 -7.94
N GLY A 195 -4.68 -12.86 -7.32
CA GLY A 195 -5.34 -13.72 -6.34
C GLY A 195 -4.61 -13.87 -5.00
N GLY A 196 -5.35 -14.19 -3.93
CA GLY A 196 -4.83 -14.41 -2.57
C GLY A 196 -5.12 -13.26 -1.58
N THR A 197 -4.74 -13.47 -0.31
CA THR A 197 -5.01 -12.53 0.80
C THR A 197 -3.71 -12.22 1.55
N TYR A 198 -3.42 -10.92 1.72
CA TYR A 198 -2.36 -10.43 2.61
C TYR A 198 -2.81 -10.50 4.06
N THR A 199 -1.99 -11.10 4.93
CA THR A 199 -2.26 -11.22 6.37
C THR A 199 -1.40 -10.30 7.24
N GLY A 200 -0.34 -9.68 6.68
CA GLY A 200 0.56 -8.75 7.38
C GLY A 200 0.34 -7.28 7.04
N ASN A 201 1.07 -6.38 7.73
CA ASN A 201 1.05 -4.94 7.47
C ASN A 201 1.81 -4.61 6.18
N VAL A 202 1.25 -3.71 5.36
CA VAL A 202 1.95 -3.09 4.23
C VAL A 202 2.45 -1.71 4.67
N THR A 203 3.77 -1.52 4.66
CA THR A 203 4.42 -0.25 5.00
C THR A 203 5.05 0.36 3.75
N PHE A 204 4.85 1.65 3.56
CA PHE A 204 5.47 2.43 2.49
C PHE A 204 6.50 3.38 3.11
N ASP A 205 7.66 3.52 2.48
CA ASP A 205 8.64 4.53 2.89
C ASP A 205 8.07 5.94 2.72
N ASN A 206 8.62 6.91 3.45
CA ASN A 206 8.27 8.31 3.27
C ASN A 206 8.42 8.72 1.79
N LYS A 207 7.44 9.46 1.26
CA LYS A 207 7.31 9.84 -0.17
C LYS A 207 7.06 8.67 -1.13
N SER A 208 6.65 7.51 -0.60
CA SER A 208 6.18 6.39 -1.41
C SER A 208 4.66 6.31 -1.40
N SER A 209 4.12 5.67 -2.45
CA SER A 209 2.69 5.56 -2.65
C SER A 209 2.28 4.31 -3.40
N LEU A 210 1.05 3.89 -3.14
CA LEU A 210 0.32 2.98 -4.02
C LEU A 210 -0.20 3.78 -5.20
N ASN A 211 0.30 3.50 -6.41
CA ASN A 211 -0.10 4.18 -7.63
C ASN A 211 -1.01 3.29 -8.49
N GLY A 212 -2.00 3.91 -9.13
CA GLY A 212 -2.79 3.31 -10.20
C GLY A 212 -2.48 3.99 -11.53
N THR A 213 -2.36 3.21 -12.60
CA THR A 213 -2.24 3.76 -13.95
C THR A 213 -3.62 3.76 -14.61
N LEU A 214 -4.09 4.93 -15.02
CA LEU A 214 -5.33 5.07 -15.78
C LEU A 214 -5.15 4.53 -17.20
N GLN A 215 -6.25 4.22 -17.88
CA GLN A 215 -6.24 3.70 -19.26
C GLN A 215 -5.54 4.65 -20.25
N ASN A 216 -5.52 5.96 -19.95
CA ASN A 216 -4.80 6.97 -20.73
C ASN A 216 -3.29 7.06 -20.41
N GLY A 217 -2.76 6.17 -19.57
CA GLY A 217 -1.35 6.12 -19.17
C GLY A 217 -0.95 7.07 -18.04
N THR A 218 -1.87 7.90 -17.52
CA THR A 218 -1.60 8.77 -16.38
C THR A 218 -1.41 7.92 -15.13
N VAL A 219 -0.27 8.05 -14.46
CA VAL A 219 -0.01 7.42 -13.17
C VAL A 219 -0.51 8.35 -12.08
N GLY A 220 -1.53 7.90 -11.37
CA GLY A 220 -2.12 8.60 -10.25
C GLY A 220 -1.78 7.92 -8.94
N HIS A 221 -1.36 8.69 -7.94
CA HIS A 221 -1.28 8.22 -6.56
C HIS A 221 -2.68 7.91 -6.04
N LEU A 222 -2.88 6.71 -5.47
CA LEU A 222 -4.13 6.27 -4.86
C LEU A 222 -4.11 6.51 -3.34
N ILE A 223 -3.06 6.02 -2.65
CA ILE A 223 -2.83 6.22 -1.20
C ILE A 223 -1.32 6.32 -0.93
N GLY A 224 -0.89 7.18 -0.02
CA GLY A 224 0.52 7.32 0.33
C GLY A 224 0.81 8.60 1.10
N THR A 225 2.07 8.75 1.50
CA THR A 225 2.53 9.86 2.34
C THR A 225 3.02 11.01 1.48
N VAL A 226 2.40 12.19 1.60
CA VAL A 226 2.88 13.42 0.95
C VAL A 226 3.59 14.24 2.01
N ASN A 227 4.78 14.71 1.68
CA ASN A 227 5.59 15.54 2.56
C ASN A 227 5.87 16.85 1.82
N ASP A 228 4.91 17.77 1.92
CA ASP A 228 5.16 19.18 1.67
C ASP A 228 5.52 19.81 3.01
N ASN A 229 6.76 20.27 3.14
CA ASN A 229 7.25 21.08 4.27
C ASN A 229 7.21 20.41 5.66
N SER A 230 7.83 19.24 5.81
CA SER A 230 8.13 18.55 7.09
C SER A 230 6.99 17.84 7.82
N ASP A 231 5.73 18.05 7.42
CA ASP A 231 4.61 17.26 7.92
C ASP A 231 4.39 15.98 7.11
N THR A 232 4.10 14.88 7.81
CA THR A 232 3.75 13.60 7.18
C THR A 232 2.23 13.51 7.02
N ASN A 233 1.72 14.00 5.90
CA ASN A 233 0.29 13.93 5.60
C ASN A 233 -0.04 12.64 4.85
N LEU A 234 -1.10 11.95 5.28
CA LEU A 234 -1.72 10.88 4.48
C LEU A 234 -2.56 11.53 3.37
N SER A 235 -2.19 11.26 2.11
CA SER A 235 -2.98 11.67 0.95
C SER A 235 -3.73 10.48 0.37
N ILE A 236 -5.04 10.65 0.19
CA ILE A 236 -5.95 9.68 -0.44
C ILE A 236 -6.52 10.34 -1.71
N GLY A 237 -6.21 9.76 -2.86
CA GLY A 237 -6.53 10.30 -4.18
C GLY A 237 -5.49 11.28 -4.74
N ASN A 238 -5.82 11.86 -5.90
CA ASN A 238 -5.02 12.88 -6.58
C ASN A 238 -5.94 13.79 -7.41
N GLY A 239 -5.41 14.92 -7.89
CA GLY A 239 -6.18 15.89 -8.68
C GLY A 239 -6.68 15.38 -10.05
N ALA A 240 -6.29 14.18 -10.48
CA ALA A 240 -6.72 13.55 -11.72
C ALA A 240 -7.84 12.51 -11.53
N MET A 241 -8.25 12.20 -10.29
CA MET A 241 -9.28 11.18 -9.99
C MET A 241 -10.35 11.73 -9.05
N ASN A 242 -11.61 11.32 -9.24
CA ASN A 242 -12.66 11.56 -8.25
C ASN A 242 -12.43 10.67 -7.02
N LEU A 243 -12.52 11.25 -5.83
CA LEU A 243 -12.55 10.48 -4.59
C LEU A 243 -13.99 10.06 -4.27
N GLN A 244 -14.25 8.76 -4.22
CA GLN A 244 -15.52 8.19 -3.78
C GLN A 244 -15.33 7.37 -2.51
N LEU A 245 -16.08 7.70 -1.44
CA LEU A 245 -16.08 6.96 -0.19
C LEU A 245 -17.44 6.26 -0.03
N HIS A 246 -17.44 4.93 -0.14
CA HIS A 246 -18.64 4.12 0.02
C HIS A 246 -18.68 3.53 1.44
N SER A 247 -19.78 3.76 2.16
CA SER A 247 -20.04 3.15 3.46
C SER A 247 -21.45 2.57 3.47
N LYS A 248 -21.65 1.47 4.21
CA LYS A 248 -22.98 0.90 4.43
C LYS A 248 -23.84 1.79 5.34
N GLY A 249 -23.22 2.65 6.16
CA GLY A 249 -23.87 3.58 7.08
C GLY A 249 -23.18 4.95 7.06
N ALA A 250 -23.42 5.75 8.10
CA ALA A 250 -22.77 7.06 8.26
C ALA A 250 -21.24 6.94 8.20
N ALA A 251 -20.59 7.79 7.39
CA ALA A 251 -19.13 7.92 7.40
C ALA A 251 -18.72 8.78 8.61
N THR A 252 -17.64 8.43 9.31
CA THR A 252 -17.18 9.17 10.49
C THR A 252 -15.71 9.60 10.36
N LEU A 253 -15.38 10.80 10.83
CA LEU A 253 -14.01 11.31 10.99
C LEU A 253 -13.75 11.54 12.48
N ASN A 254 -12.73 10.87 13.05
CA ASN A 254 -12.39 10.91 14.48
C ASN A 254 -13.58 10.58 15.41
N GLY A 255 -14.45 9.64 15.00
CA GLY A 255 -15.64 9.23 15.75
C GLY A 255 -16.87 10.11 15.56
N SER A 256 -16.74 11.25 14.87
CA SER A 256 -17.86 12.14 14.54
C SER A 256 -18.37 11.88 13.13
N GLU A 257 -19.69 11.91 12.91
CA GLU A 257 -20.28 11.76 11.58
C GLU A 257 -19.83 12.87 10.61
N ILE A 258 -19.50 12.48 9.39
CA ILE A 258 -19.16 13.39 8.29
C ILE A 258 -20.46 13.93 7.69
N LEU A 259 -20.58 15.25 7.69
CA LEU A 259 -21.70 15.95 7.09
C LEU A 259 -21.44 16.20 5.60
N THR A 260 -22.42 15.84 4.78
CA THR A 260 -22.45 15.97 3.33
C THR A 260 -23.74 16.67 2.93
N LYS A 261 -23.82 17.16 1.69
CA LYS A 261 -25.08 17.75 1.17
C LYS A 261 -26.30 16.81 1.26
N GLY A 262 -26.08 15.49 1.33
CA GLY A 262 -27.15 14.50 1.42
C GLY A 262 -27.74 14.30 2.82
N ASN A 263 -27.02 14.68 3.89
CA ASN A 263 -27.46 14.55 5.28
C ASN A 263 -27.44 15.89 6.05
N THR A 264 -27.42 17.02 5.33
CA THR A 264 -27.58 18.37 5.87
C THR A 264 -28.91 18.99 5.45
N GLY A 265 -29.59 19.71 6.35
CA GLY A 265 -30.83 20.45 6.07
C GLY A 265 -32.02 20.03 6.95
N SER A 266 -33.21 20.51 6.59
CA SER A 266 -34.45 20.30 7.36
C SER A 266 -34.69 18.83 7.70
N GLY A 267 -34.78 18.53 9.00
CA GLY A 267 -35.02 17.17 9.50
C GLY A 267 -33.76 16.33 9.71
N SER A 268 -32.56 16.89 9.50
CA SER A 268 -31.28 16.20 9.76
C SER A 268 -30.92 16.06 11.25
N GLY A 269 -31.66 16.73 12.15
CA GLY A 269 -31.33 16.80 13.58
C GLY A 269 -30.11 17.66 13.90
N LEU A 270 -29.51 18.30 12.89
CA LEU A 270 -28.45 19.28 13.04
C LEU A 270 -29.05 20.67 13.29
N ASN A 271 -28.38 21.47 14.09
CA ASN A 271 -28.72 22.88 14.32
C ASN A 271 -28.34 23.77 13.10
N ALA A 272 -28.59 23.29 11.88
CA ALA A 272 -28.46 24.06 10.65
C ALA A 272 -29.77 24.79 10.31
N ASP A 273 -30.89 24.33 10.87
CA ASP A 273 -32.23 24.92 10.65
C ASP A 273 -32.62 25.95 11.72
N MET A 274 -31.85 26.06 12.82
CA MET A 274 -32.10 27.06 13.85
C MET A 274 -31.11 28.23 13.73
N LEU A 275 -31.59 29.44 13.97
CA LEU A 275 -30.76 30.64 14.07
C LEU A 275 -30.58 30.95 15.55
N ASP A 276 -29.35 30.95 16.04
CA ASP A 276 -29.00 31.13 17.46
C ASP A 276 -29.75 30.18 18.42
N GLY A 277 -30.03 28.95 17.96
CA GLY A 277 -30.78 27.95 18.76
C GLY A 277 -32.28 28.21 18.87
N LEU A 278 -32.82 29.10 18.03
CA LEU A 278 -34.25 29.36 17.90
C LEU A 278 -34.76 28.93 16.52
N ASP A 279 -35.91 28.26 16.52
CA ASP A 279 -36.61 27.89 15.28
C ASP A 279 -37.00 29.13 14.47
N SER A 280 -36.99 29.01 13.13
CA SER A 280 -37.35 30.09 12.22
C SER A 280 -38.72 30.72 12.49
N SER A 281 -39.68 29.98 13.06
CA SER A 281 -41.00 30.47 13.47
C SER A 281 -40.98 31.48 14.62
N LYS A 282 -39.84 31.68 15.29
CA LYS A 282 -39.68 32.65 16.38
C LYS A 282 -39.32 34.06 15.89
N PHE A 283 -39.01 34.23 14.62
CA PHE A 283 -38.60 35.52 14.05
C PHE A 283 -39.71 36.13 13.20
N ALA A 284 -39.80 37.47 13.21
CA ALA A 284 -40.69 38.20 12.32
C ALA A 284 -40.14 38.17 10.88
N ARG A 285 -41.02 37.88 9.92
CA ARG A 285 -40.72 37.86 8.49
C ARG A 285 -41.01 39.22 7.85
N LYS A 286 -40.24 39.55 6.83
CA LYS A 286 -40.42 40.79 6.04
C LYS A 286 -41.32 40.59 4.81
N ASP A 287 -41.45 39.35 4.34
CA ASP A 287 -42.07 39.00 3.05
C ASP A 287 -43.51 38.47 3.17
N THR A 288 -44.05 38.37 4.38
CA THR A 288 -45.41 37.88 4.65
C THR A 288 -45.94 38.43 5.97
N ASP A 289 -47.24 38.24 6.20
CA ASP A 289 -47.91 38.68 7.42
C ASP A 289 -47.38 37.92 8.64
N ASN A 290 -47.21 38.65 9.75
CA ASN A 290 -46.74 38.10 11.01
C ASN A 290 -47.89 37.92 11.99
N THR A 291 -48.02 36.73 12.57
CA THR A 291 -48.96 36.45 13.67
C THR A 291 -48.20 36.18 14.95
N PHE A 292 -48.38 37.03 15.95
CA PHE A 292 -47.79 36.85 17.28
C PHE A 292 -48.84 36.32 18.25
N THR A 293 -48.54 35.24 18.97
CA THR A 293 -49.43 34.66 19.99
C THR A 293 -49.20 35.22 21.40
N GLY A 294 -48.12 35.98 21.59
CA GLY A 294 -47.80 36.68 22.83
C GLY A 294 -47.68 38.19 22.62
N ASP A 295 -47.47 38.92 23.72
CA ASP A 295 -47.38 40.38 23.69
C ASP A 295 -46.19 40.87 22.87
N VAL A 296 -46.44 41.81 21.96
CA VAL A 296 -45.40 42.58 21.28
C VAL A 296 -45.04 43.79 22.15
N VAL A 297 -43.92 43.73 22.86
CA VAL A 297 -43.50 44.78 23.81
C VAL A 297 -42.43 45.68 23.21
N VAL A 298 -42.74 46.96 23.01
CA VAL A 298 -41.78 48.01 22.63
C VAL A 298 -41.21 48.66 23.90
N ARG A 299 -39.89 48.56 24.13
CA ARG A 299 -39.20 49.08 25.33
C ARG A 299 -38.40 50.37 25.03
N LYS A 300 -37.77 50.95 26.06
CA LYS A 300 -36.82 52.07 25.98
C LYS A 300 -37.40 53.39 25.42
N ARG A 301 -38.67 53.69 25.72
CA ARG A 301 -39.38 54.89 25.22
C ARG A 301 -39.39 54.97 23.68
N SER A 302 -39.26 53.84 23.00
CA SER A 302 -39.38 53.77 21.55
C SER A 302 -40.85 53.80 21.15
N ALA A 303 -41.16 54.49 20.05
CA ALA A 303 -42.49 54.49 19.47
C ALA A 303 -42.68 53.29 18.54
N LEU A 304 -43.89 52.73 18.50
CA LEU A 304 -44.31 51.88 17.38
C LEU A 304 -44.52 52.77 16.17
N LYS A 305 -43.67 52.61 15.14
CA LYS A 305 -43.80 53.33 13.89
C LYS A 305 -44.42 52.42 12.84
N ILE A 306 -45.55 52.85 12.28
CA ILE A 306 -46.22 52.16 11.19
C ILE A 306 -45.98 52.99 9.93
N TYR A 307 -45.21 52.44 9.00
CA TYR A 307 -44.96 53.04 7.69
C TYR A 307 -45.78 52.27 6.66
N ASN A 308 -46.54 52.99 5.85
CA ASN A 308 -47.21 52.44 4.69
C ASN A 308 -46.91 53.35 3.51
N ASP A 309 -46.47 52.76 2.39
CA ASP A 309 -46.23 53.47 1.13
C ASP A 309 -47.54 53.66 0.32
N SER A 310 -48.68 53.29 0.89
CA SER A 310 -50.03 53.57 0.40
C SER A 310 -50.78 54.51 1.35
N ASP A 311 -51.86 55.12 0.85
CA ASP A 311 -52.55 56.26 1.47
C ASP A 311 -52.99 56.04 2.93
N TRP A 312 -53.16 54.80 3.40
CA TRP A 312 -53.74 54.51 4.72
C TRP A 312 -52.73 53.83 5.67
N THR A 313 -52.35 54.55 6.74
CA THR A 313 -51.69 53.95 7.91
C THR A 313 -52.71 53.79 9.03
N ARG A 314 -52.97 52.55 9.43
CA ARG A 314 -53.99 52.20 10.43
C ARG A 314 -53.40 51.37 11.55
N LEU A 315 -53.81 51.65 12.79
CA LEU A 315 -53.68 50.75 13.93
C LEU A 315 -55.07 50.25 14.31
N GLY A 316 -55.42 49.05 13.82
CA GLY A 316 -56.74 48.45 14.01
C GLY A 316 -56.80 47.46 15.18
N TRP A 317 -57.96 47.39 15.81
CA TRP A 317 -58.35 46.31 16.71
C TRP A 317 -59.35 45.40 16.00
N PHE A 318 -59.14 44.09 16.07
CA PHE A 318 -59.93 43.09 15.35
C PHE A 318 -60.62 42.13 16.32
N ARG A 319 -61.78 41.60 15.92
CA ARG A 319 -62.36 40.42 16.57
C ARG A 319 -61.61 39.16 16.15
N ALA A 320 -61.19 38.37 17.12
CA ALA A 320 -60.41 37.17 16.88
C ALA A 320 -61.17 36.08 16.09
N SER A 321 -62.51 36.05 16.14
CA SER A 321 -63.32 34.97 15.54
C SER A 321 -63.60 35.12 14.05
N ASP A 322 -63.62 36.35 13.54
CA ASP A 322 -64.02 36.66 12.15
C ASP A 322 -63.04 37.63 11.46
N ASN A 323 -61.92 37.96 12.10
CA ASN A 323 -60.94 38.96 11.65
C ASN A 323 -61.56 40.30 11.27
N LYS A 324 -62.75 40.61 11.80
CA LYS A 324 -63.43 41.85 11.50
C LYS A 324 -62.87 42.96 12.37
N GLU A 325 -62.41 44.03 11.74
CA GLU A 325 -62.00 45.25 12.42
C GLU A 325 -63.19 45.84 13.20
N ILE A 326 -62.98 46.09 14.49
CA ILE A 326 -63.98 46.69 15.39
C ILE A 326 -63.64 48.13 15.75
N GLY A 327 -62.43 48.60 15.46
CA GLY A 327 -62.06 50.01 15.63
C GLY A 327 -60.62 50.24 15.18
N HIS A 328 -60.25 51.51 15.03
CA HIS A 328 -58.90 51.89 14.63
C HIS A 328 -58.54 53.31 15.04
N ILE A 329 -57.24 53.58 14.99
CA ILE A 329 -56.67 54.91 14.87
C ILE A 329 -56.03 55.03 13.49
N ASP A 330 -56.48 56.02 12.72
CA ASP A 330 -56.00 56.26 11.37
C ASP A 330 -55.44 57.66 11.24
N LYS A 331 -54.38 57.79 10.42
CA LYS A 331 -54.04 59.08 9.84
C LYS A 331 -54.91 59.32 8.60
N SER A 332 -55.65 60.41 8.59
CA SER A 332 -56.26 60.98 7.37
C SER A 332 -55.34 62.05 6.79
N ASP A 333 -55.56 62.44 5.54
CA ASP A 333 -54.73 63.45 4.84
C ASP A 333 -54.47 64.69 5.71
N ASP A 334 -55.53 65.18 6.36
CA ASP A 334 -55.53 66.43 7.12
C ASP A 334 -55.64 66.27 8.65
N GLY A 335 -55.59 65.04 9.18
CA GLY A 335 -55.84 64.82 10.60
C GLY A 335 -55.62 63.40 11.13
N MET A 336 -56.19 63.15 12.31
CA MET A 336 -56.23 61.84 12.97
C MET A 336 -57.67 61.49 13.31
N THR A 337 -58.09 60.25 13.05
CA THR A 337 -59.43 59.78 13.41
C THR A 337 -59.37 58.60 14.38
N PHE A 338 -60.36 58.54 15.26
CA PHE A 338 -60.61 57.44 16.18
C PHE A 338 -61.96 56.82 15.81
N SER A 339 -61.96 55.51 15.55
CA SER A 339 -63.17 54.75 15.30
C SER A 339 -63.34 53.60 16.29
N ALA A 340 -64.58 53.44 16.78
CA ALA A 340 -65.00 52.34 17.63
C ALA A 340 -65.91 51.32 16.92
N ASN A 341 -66.18 51.48 15.61
CA ASN A 341 -66.98 50.54 14.81
C ASN A 341 -66.78 50.74 13.29
N GLY A 342 -65.63 50.33 12.75
CA GLY A 342 -65.32 50.41 11.32
C GLY A 342 -65.35 51.84 10.74
N ASN A 343 -65.65 52.02 9.46
CA ASN A 343 -65.60 53.35 8.82
C ASN A 343 -66.84 54.23 9.11
N GLY A 344 -67.86 53.72 9.80
CA GLY A 344 -69.16 54.39 9.92
C GLY A 344 -69.22 55.49 10.98
N ASN A 345 -68.50 55.33 12.10
CA ASN A 345 -68.64 56.20 13.28
C ASN A 345 -67.26 56.68 13.75
N GLN A 346 -67.00 57.98 13.64
CA GLN A 346 -65.66 58.54 13.82
C GLN A 346 -65.68 59.84 14.64
N LEU A 347 -64.61 60.01 15.42
CA LEU A 347 -64.19 61.27 16.02
C LEU A 347 -62.85 61.65 15.38
N GLY A 348 -62.77 62.81 14.76
CA GLY A 348 -61.58 63.28 14.08
C GLY A 348 -61.05 64.59 14.66
N LEU A 349 -59.72 64.69 14.68
CA LEU A 349 -58.95 65.87 15.00
C LEU A 349 -58.29 66.34 13.71
N TRP A 350 -58.79 67.43 13.15
CA TRP A 350 -58.20 68.11 12.01
C TRP A 350 -57.39 69.33 12.46
N GLY A 351 -56.60 69.88 11.54
CA GLY A 351 -55.81 71.09 11.82
C GLY A 351 -56.63 72.29 12.30
N ASP A 352 -57.92 72.36 11.95
CA ASP A 352 -58.81 73.49 12.20
C ASP A 352 -60.09 73.13 12.99
N GLN A 353 -60.41 71.85 13.20
CA GLN A 353 -61.64 71.44 13.88
C GLN A 353 -61.53 70.10 14.63
N LEU A 354 -62.35 69.96 15.68
CA LEU A 354 -62.79 68.67 16.21
C LEU A 354 -64.11 68.31 15.50
N TRP A 355 -64.14 67.21 14.75
CA TRP A 355 -65.35 66.78 14.05
C TRP A 355 -65.76 65.37 14.44
N SER A 356 -67.06 65.11 14.42
CA SER A 356 -67.61 63.78 14.60
C SER A 356 -68.87 63.64 13.75
N ASN A 357 -69.06 62.46 13.17
CA ASN A 357 -70.32 62.07 12.52
C ASN A 357 -71.27 61.32 13.46
N VAL A 358 -70.90 61.22 14.74
CA VAL A 358 -71.71 60.67 15.81
C VAL A 358 -71.88 61.70 16.93
N ASN A 359 -72.81 61.43 17.84
CA ASN A 359 -73.04 62.30 18.98
C ASN A 359 -71.84 62.27 19.94
N ILE A 360 -71.34 63.46 20.29
CA ILE A 360 -70.38 63.63 21.39
C ILE A 360 -71.18 63.81 22.68
N ALA A 361 -71.17 62.79 23.53
CA ALA A 361 -71.81 62.85 24.85
C ALA A 361 -70.75 63.04 25.94
N GLN A 362 -70.91 64.10 26.73
CA GLN A 362 -70.12 64.33 27.95
C GLN A 362 -70.98 63.96 29.16
N ASN A 363 -70.46 63.11 30.05
CA ASN A 363 -71.17 62.68 31.24
C ASN A 363 -70.47 63.21 32.49
N ALA A 364 -71.15 64.09 33.21
CA ALA A 364 -70.61 64.68 34.44
C ALA A 364 -70.56 63.71 35.63
N GLY A 365 -71.16 62.52 35.55
CA GLY A 365 -71.20 61.56 36.65
C GLY A 365 -71.73 62.21 37.93
N ASN A 366 -70.97 62.21 39.02
CA ASN A 366 -71.31 62.92 40.25
C ASN A 366 -70.72 64.34 40.33
N GLY A 367 -70.08 64.83 39.28
CA GLY A 367 -69.35 66.10 39.22
C GLY A 367 -69.88 67.07 38.17
N GLU A 368 -68.96 67.75 37.50
CA GLU A 368 -69.21 68.77 36.49
C GLU A 368 -68.37 68.50 35.24
N THR A 369 -68.98 68.61 34.06
CA THR A 369 -68.26 68.60 32.78
C THR A 369 -68.23 70.00 32.21
N THR A 370 -67.08 70.40 31.68
CA THR A 370 -66.89 71.74 31.12
C THR A 370 -66.36 71.69 29.69
N HIS A 371 -66.75 72.68 28.90
CA HIS A 371 -66.11 73.02 27.64
C HIS A 371 -65.70 74.49 27.70
N SER A 372 -64.40 74.72 27.88
CA SER A 372 -63.82 76.03 28.19
C SER A 372 -62.95 76.56 27.06
N PHE A 373 -63.15 77.82 26.71
CA PHE A 373 -62.31 78.60 25.82
C PHE A 373 -61.32 79.39 26.68
N HIS A 374 -60.03 79.24 26.42
CA HIS A 374 -58.96 79.84 27.20
C HIS A 374 -58.34 81.02 26.45
N GLY A 375 -58.19 82.15 27.13
CA GLY A 375 -57.33 83.26 26.72
C GLY A 375 -55.91 83.09 27.24
N GLU A 376 -54.99 83.92 26.76
CA GLU A 376 -53.66 84.02 27.36
C GLU A 376 -53.78 84.55 28.81
N GLY A 377 -53.13 83.89 29.77
CA GLY A 377 -53.15 84.32 31.18
C GLY A 377 -54.05 83.52 32.12
N GLY A 378 -54.73 82.48 31.63
CA GLY A 378 -55.55 81.59 32.47
C GLY A 378 -56.99 82.06 32.68
N GLU A 379 -57.37 83.17 32.05
CA GLU A 379 -58.76 83.58 31.92
C GLU A 379 -59.49 82.61 30.97
N ASN A 380 -60.61 82.06 31.42
CA ASN A 380 -61.40 81.16 30.60
C ASN A 380 -62.90 81.38 30.81
N LEU A 381 -63.63 81.21 29.72
CA LEU A 381 -65.08 81.29 29.64
C LEU A 381 -65.58 80.01 28.98
N GLY A 382 -66.70 79.47 29.40
CA GLY A 382 -67.18 78.26 28.77
C GLY A 382 -68.51 77.77 29.31
N PHE A 383 -68.90 76.63 28.77
CA PHE A 383 -70.11 75.93 29.18
C PHE A 383 -69.76 74.91 30.25
N TYR A 384 -70.65 74.75 31.22
CA TYR A 384 -70.57 73.67 32.18
C TYR A 384 -71.90 72.96 32.31
N TYR A 385 -71.85 71.68 32.65
CA TYR A 385 -72.99 70.92 33.12
C TYR A 385 -72.65 70.29 34.46
N ASN A 386 -73.40 70.66 35.49
CA ASN A 386 -73.26 70.15 36.85
C ASN A 386 -74.41 69.17 37.15
N ASN A 387 -74.10 67.89 37.34
CA ASN A 387 -75.15 66.89 37.56
C ASN A 387 -75.75 66.98 38.98
N GLY A 388 -74.93 67.33 39.99
CA GLY A 388 -75.39 67.45 41.37
C GLY A 388 -76.40 68.58 41.57
N ARG A 389 -76.20 69.70 40.86
CA ARG A 389 -77.15 70.83 40.85
C ARG A 389 -78.20 70.73 39.75
N GLY A 390 -78.00 69.87 38.75
CA GLY A 390 -78.88 69.76 37.60
C GLY A 390 -78.87 71.02 36.73
N GLU A 391 -77.72 71.65 36.59
CA GLU A 391 -77.54 72.97 35.97
C GLU A 391 -76.68 72.86 34.71
N LEU A 392 -77.13 73.46 33.61
CA LEU A 392 -76.29 73.80 32.47
C LEU A 392 -76.05 75.30 32.52
N GLY A 393 -74.82 75.79 32.42
CA GLY A 393 -74.59 77.22 32.48
C GLY A 393 -73.38 77.67 31.70
N ILE A 394 -73.24 78.99 31.61
CA ILE A 394 -72.00 79.63 31.21
C ILE A 394 -71.29 80.04 32.49
N TYR A 395 -70.02 79.63 32.62
CA TYR A 395 -69.18 80.01 33.74
C TYR A 395 -68.02 80.87 33.23
N ASP A 396 -67.82 82.01 33.89
CA ASP A 396 -66.66 82.86 33.71
C ASP A 396 -65.69 82.60 34.87
N TRP A 397 -64.64 81.83 34.59
CA TRP A 397 -63.64 81.46 35.59
C TRP A 397 -62.69 82.60 35.93
N ALA A 398 -62.57 83.61 35.06
CA ALA A 398 -61.77 84.80 35.35
C ALA A 398 -62.41 85.64 36.46
N HIS A 399 -63.75 85.72 36.49
CA HIS A 399 -64.49 86.53 37.46
C HIS A 399 -65.25 85.71 38.52
N GLY A 400 -65.21 84.38 38.43
CA GLY A 400 -65.81 83.47 39.42
C GLY A 400 -67.33 83.57 39.50
N ASN A 401 -68.01 83.82 38.37
CA ASN A 401 -69.47 83.97 38.34
C ASN A 401 -70.11 83.15 37.22
N CYS A 402 -71.43 82.98 37.33
CA CYS A 402 -72.28 82.29 36.34
C CYS A 402 -73.21 83.32 35.68
N PRO A 403 -72.82 83.93 34.55
CA PRO A 403 -73.66 84.95 33.91
C PRO A 403 -75.04 84.42 33.49
N ILE A 404 -75.09 83.14 33.09
CA ILE A 404 -76.32 82.46 32.63
C ILE A 404 -76.35 81.04 33.20
N VAL A 405 -77.45 80.65 33.82
CA VAL A 405 -77.69 79.27 34.30
C VAL A 405 -79.08 78.80 33.86
N PHE A 406 -79.13 77.57 33.34
CA PHE A 406 -80.33 76.83 33.02
C PHE A 406 -80.50 75.72 34.07
N THR A 407 -81.54 75.81 34.89
CA THR A 407 -81.78 74.83 35.97
C THR A 407 -82.82 73.80 35.54
N ARG A 408 -82.49 72.51 35.69
CA ARG A 408 -83.45 71.41 35.46
C ARG A 408 -84.40 71.22 36.65
N GLY A 409 -84.01 71.65 37.85
CA GLY A 409 -84.77 71.48 39.10
C GLY A 409 -85.86 72.53 39.37
N HIS A 410 -85.84 73.67 38.67
CA HIS A 410 -86.78 74.79 38.90
C HIS A 410 -87.67 75.07 37.68
N ASN A 411 -88.31 74.03 37.12
CA ASN A 411 -89.28 74.16 36.01
C ASN A 411 -88.75 74.84 34.72
N GLY A 412 -87.44 74.74 34.43
CA GLY A 412 -86.84 75.30 33.21
C GLY A 412 -86.60 76.81 33.25
N VAL A 413 -86.40 77.38 34.44
CA VAL A 413 -86.05 78.80 34.63
C VAL A 413 -84.63 79.06 34.12
N VAL A 414 -84.46 80.22 33.48
CA VAL A 414 -83.15 80.78 33.08
C VAL A 414 -82.79 81.89 34.06
N GLU A 415 -81.70 81.72 34.78
CA GLU A 415 -81.13 82.76 35.63
C GLU A 415 -80.13 83.57 34.81
N ILE A 416 -80.34 84.89 34.76
CA ILE A 416 -79.47 85.84 34.07
C ILE A 416 -78.97 86.85 35.10
N GLY A 417 -77.66 86.86 35.35
CA GLY A 417 -77.07 87.75 36.35
C GLY A 417 -77.22 89.24 36.01
N ASN A 418 -76.91 89.62 34.77
CA ASN A 418 -77.05 90.99 34.28
C ASN A 418 -77.59 91.01 32.85
N LEU A 419 -78.76 91.62 32.61
CA LEU A 419 -79.32 91.77 31.28
C LEU A 419 -79.06 93.18 30.73
N ILE A 420 -78.35 93.26 29.60
CA ILE A 420 -78.10 94.49 28.86
C ILE A 420 -78.84 94.41 27.52
N VAL A 421 -79.71 95.39 27.25
CA VAL A 421 -80.46 95.53 25.98
C VAL A 421 -80.10 96.87 25.35
N ASN A 422 -79.45 96.87 24.18
CA ASN A 422 -79.02 98.09 23.47
C ASN A 422 -78.27 99.09 24.39
N ASN A 423 -77.23 98.61 25.09
CA ASN A 423 -76.46 99.35 26.10
C ASN A 423 -77.26 99.87 27.31
N ARG A 424 -78.53 99.50 27.47
CA ARG A 424 -79.36 99.82 28.64
C ARG A 424 -79.45 98.61 29.55
N ARG A 425 -79.60 98.85 30.85
CA ARG A 425 -79.65 97.78 31.84
C ARG A 425 -81.06 97.57 32.33
N ILE A 426 -81.39 96.33 32.68
CA ILE A 426 -82.60 96.02 33.45
C ILE A 426 -82.15 95.63 34.86
N PHE A 427 -82.60 96.38 35.85
CA PHE A 427 -82.31 96.14 37.25
C PHE A 427 -83.55 95.60 37.94
N LEU A 428 -83.43 94.42 38.55
CA LEU A 428 -84.48 93.72 39.28
C LEU A 428 -84.02 93.58 40.73
N GLN A 429 -84.07 94.67 41.50
CA GLN A 429 -83.52 94.76 42.87
C GLN A 429 -84.28 95.79 43.70
N ASN A 430 -84.25 95.67 45.03
CA ASN A 430 -85.04 96.52 45.92
C ASN A 430 -84.44 97.93 46.06
N GLU A 431 -83.11 98.03 46.08
CA GLU A 431 -82.43 99.30 46.15
C GLU A 431 -82.40 99.97 44.78
N GLN A 432 -82.65 101.28 44.73
CA GLN A 432 -82.46 102.04 43.50
C GLN A 432 -81.01 101.85 43.03
N PRO A 433 -80.77 101.37 41.80
CA PRO A 433 -79.42 101.14 41.31
C PRO A 433 -78.62 102.45 41.32
N GLY A 434 -77.38 102.37 41.79
CA GLY A 434 -76.45 103.50 41.88
C GLY A 434 -75.43 103.54 40.73
N GLY A 435 -74.82 104.70 40.52
CA GLY A 435 -73.76 104.91 39.51
C GLY A 435 -74.24 105.48 38.17
N ASN A 436 -73.39 105.40 37.13
CA ASN A 436 -73.71 105.91 35.79
C ASN A 436 -74.64 104.94 35.06
N ILE A 437 -75.95 105.18 35.17
CA ILE A 437 -76.98 104.34 34.57
C ILE A 437 -77.37 104.92 33.21
N PRO A 438 -77.21 104.16 32.11
CA PRO A 438 -77.59 104.60 30.78
C PRO A 438 -79.07 105.01 30.70
N TYR A 439 -79.35 106.13 30.03
CA TYR A 439 -80.70 106.63 29.86
C TYR A 439 -81.60 105.59 29.17
N GLY A 440 -82.78 105.35 29.74
CA GLY A 440 -83.73 104.34 29.30
C GLY A 440 -83.49 102.94 29.86
N SER A 441 -82.58 102.78 30.82
CA SER A 441 -82.52 101.59 31.68
C SER A 441 -83.79 101.47 32.51
N ILE A 442 -84.25 100.24 32.72
CA ILE A 442 -85.47 99.95 33.48
C ILE A 442 -85.06 99.42 34.85
N TRP A 443 -85.63 99.98 35.91
CA TRP A 443 -85.52 99.45 37.26
C TRP A 443 -86.91 99.03 37.72
N ILE A 444 -87.04 97.76 38.09
CA ILE A 444 -88.23 97.21 38.73
C ILE A 444 -87.80 96.81 40.14
N GLY A 445 -88.23 97.59 41.13
CA GLY A 445 -88.12 97.22 42.54
C GLY A 445 -89.32 96.38 42.95
N PHE A 446 -89.12 95.41 43.84
CA PHE A 446 -90.18 94.54 44.37
C PHE A 446 -90.39 94.75 45.86
#